data_AF-A0ABD5SF63-F1
#
_entry.id   AF-A0ABD5SF63-F1
#
_cell.length_a   1.000
_cell.length_b   1.000
_cell.length_c   1.000
_cell.angle_alpha   90.00
_cell.angle_beta   90.00
_cell.angle_gamma   90.00
#
_symmetry.space_group_name_H-M   'P 1'
#
loop_
_entity.id
_entity.type
_entity.pdbx_description
1 polymer ?
#
loop_
_entity_poly.entity_id
_entity_poly.type
_entity_poly.pdbx_seq_one_letter_code
_entity_poly.pdbx_strand_id
1 'polypeptide(L)'
;NNLESPMKIQRIAYPWFGSILLLAMASYLFIGNSKLTLSLVQSAPQLFTAQVELIILGVVLLVWLLDLRLFYNRRENYIKNSQALKAQLNDLIENKRQLQRKAHTYSNQTEKLKAFIGDRLLEYIEYDEKFLHFKGIAAEVRHNGIICYDKILGALHAAAAADTENPNYPEALTSLSYLWDLLDLSTADNIALHINNHICECEEYYYQIQLQKQHPNTQAEPIPYTPTFLAHNALLRAILPLMKMREEAVISENAEFLFHTQADSQFQLYISKECELLGNENHIVLVIENLVKNALYYTNEGNTDSTAGLQKSKAYNKVSLSLTRDAQSLQIVVYNHGPHVA
;
A
#
# COMPACT_ATOMS: atom_id res chain seq x y z
N ASN A 1 27.08 23.82 19.97
CA ASN A 1 27.57 24.71 21.05
C ASN A 1 29.05 24.48 21.36
N ASN A 2 29.94 24.70 20.39
CA ASN A 2 31.37 24.89 20.66
C ASN A 2 31.72 26.26 20.08
N LEU A 3 31.51 27.31 20.88
CA LEU A 3 32.02 28.64 20.58
C LEU A 3 33.54 28.58 20.72
N GLU A 4 34.21 28.40 19.59
CA GLU A 4 35.65 28.52 19.49
C GLU A 4 36.09 29.87 20.06
N SER A 5 36.99 29.81 21.02
CA SER A 5 37.61 30.96 21.67
C SER A 5 38.08 32.00 20.65
N PRO A 6 37.85 33.31 20.86
CA PRO A 6 38.30 34.33 19.93
C PRO A 6 39.82 34.28 19.82
N MET A 7 40.31 33.79 18.68
CA MET A 7 41.72 33.66 18.39
C MET A 7 42.32 35.07 18.37
N LYS A 8 43.13 35.40 19.40
CA LYS A 8 43.76 36.72 19.52
C LYS A 8 44.72 36.92 18.35
N ILE A 9 44.37 37.84 17.45
CA ILE A 9 45.25 38.30 16.38
C ILE A 9 46.48 38.96 17.03
N GLN A 10 47.60 38.24 17.07
CA GLN A 10 48.86 38.79 17.53
C GLN A 10 49.36 39.78 16.47
N ARG A 11 49.37 41.08 16.83
CA ARG A 11 49.94 42.13 15.98
C ARG A 11 51.45 41.93 15.88
N ILE A 12 51.98 41.95 14.66
CA ILE A 12 53.42 41.97 14.43
C ILE A 12 53.94 43.33 14.89
N ALA A 13 54.68 43.37 15.99
CA ALA A 13 55.46 44.53 16.40
C ALA A 13 56.86 44.44 15.78
N TYR A 14 57.30 45.53 15.16
CA TYR A 14 58.68 45.68 14.67
C TYR A 14 59.68 45.62 15.85
N PRO A 15 60.92 45.11 15.68
CA PRO A 15 61.94 45.07 16.73
C PRO A 15 62.48 46.47 17.06
N TRP A 16 61.63 47.31 17.65
CA TRP A 16 61.94 48.69 18.00
C TRP A 16 63.09 48.77 19.01
N PHE A 17 63.14 47.83 19.95
CA PHE A 17 64.16 47.81 21.01
C PHE A 17 65.56 47.63 20.44
N GLY A 18 65.78 46.64 19.57
CA GLY A 18 67.08 46.46 18.91
C GLY A 18 67.50 47.68 18.09
N SER A 19 66.58 48.31 17.35
CA SER A 19 66.90 49.51 16.55
C SER A 19 67.24 50.74 17.42
N ILE A 20 66.53 50.95 18.53
CA ILE A 20 66.79 52.07 19.45
C ILE A 20 68.15 51.88 20.15
N LEU A 21 68.47 50.65 20.54
CA LEU A 21 69.73 50.33 21.22
C LEU A 21 70.94 50.50 20.28
N LEU A 22 70.79 50.11 19.01
CA LEU A 22 71.82 50.33 17.99
C LEU A 22 72.02 51.83 17.72
N LEU A 23 70.95 52.62 17.67
CA LEU A 23 71.02 54.08 17.52
C LEU A 23 71.68 54.74 18.75
N ALA A 24 71.37 54.28 19.96
CA ALA A 24 72.00 54.74 21.19
C ALA A 24 73.50 54.37 21.26
N MET A 25 73.89 53.23 20.70
CA MET A 25 75.30 52.83 20.59
C MET A 25 76.03 53.67 19.56
N ALA A 26 75.42 53.92 18.40
CA ALA A 26 76.00 54.78 17.36
C ALA A 26 76.21 56.22 17.87
N SER A 27 75.26 56.75 18.64
CA SER A 27 75.42 58.07 19.28
C SER A 27 76.49 58.06 20.37
N TYR A 28 76.59 57.01 21.18
CA TYR A 28 77.66 56.84 22.18
C TYR A 28 79.06 56.83 21.56
N LEU A 29 79.27 56.06 20.48
CA LEU A 29 80.54 56.01 19.74
C LEU A 29 80.87 57.34 19.04
N PHE A 30 79.86 58.03 18.50
CA PHE A 30 80.04 59.33 17.87
C PHE A 30 80.49 60.40 18.88
N ILE A 31 79.91 60.40 20.08
CA ILE A 31 80.29 61.32 21.15
C ILE A 31 81.74 61.06 21.58
N GLY A 32 82.11 59.79 21.82
CA GLY A 32 83.47 59.41 22.24
C GLY A 32 84.57 59.73 21.22
N ASN A 33 84.27 59.70 19.92
CA ASN A 33 85.25 59.95 18.85
C ASN A 33 85.28 61.42 18.37
N SER A 34 84.29 62.23 18.78
CA SER A 34 84.25 63.64 18.43
C SER A 34 85.25 64.45 19.25
N LYS A 35 86.16 65.20 18.59
CA LYS A 35 87.09 66.14 19.25
C LYS A 35 86.40 67.33 19.94
N LEU A 36 85.07 67.39 19.90
CA LEU A 36 84.24 68.55 20.27
C LEU A 36 83.68 68.51 21.70
N THR A 37 83.88 67.41 22.44
CA THR A 37 83.27 67.21 23.78
C THR A 37 84.31 66.92 24.87
N LEU A 38 85.44 67.65 24.86
CA LEU A 38 86.54 67.45 25.81
C LEU A 38 86.16 67.65 27.30
N SER A 39 85.09 68.38 27.62
CA SER A 39 84.69 68.70 29.00
C SER A 39 83.84 67.62 29.69
N LEU A 40 83.08 66.82 28.92
CA LEU A 40 82.20 65.76 29.45
C LEU A 40 82.92 64.40 29.56
N VAL A 41 83.97 64.19 28.76
CA VAL A 41 84.77 62.96 28.78
C VAL A 41 85.75 62.95 29.97
N GLN A 42 86.15 64.13 30.47
CA GLN A 42 87.08 64.26 31.61
C GLN A 42 86.49 63.81 32.96
N SER A 43 85.17 63.75 33.12
CA SER A 43 84.52 63.36 34.38
C SER A 43 84.42 61.85 34.60
N ALA A 44 84.62 61.02 33.55
CA ALA A 44 84.60 59.57 33.65
C ALA A 44 85.47 58.86 32.59
N PRO A 45 86.82 58.97 32.66
CA PRO A 45 87.73 58.40 31.65
C PRO A 45 87.72 56.87 31.60
N GLN A 46 87.17 56.19 32.62
CA GLN A 46 87.11 54.73 32.69
C GLN A 46 86.07 54.11 31.75
N LEU A 47 85.02 54.87 31.39
CA LEU A 47 83.94 54.38 30.53
C LEU A 47 84.32 54.40 29.05
N PHE A 48 85.24 55.27 28.64
CA PHE A 48 85.70 55.43 27.26
C PHE A 48 87.05 54.73 27.02
N THR A 49 87.17 53.49 27.52
CA THR A 49 88.32 52.63 27.25
C THR A 49 87.96 51.61 26.18
N ALA A 50 88.91 51.29 25.30
CA ALA A 50 88.70 50.35 24.19
C ALA A 50 88.15 48.98 24.62
N GLN A 51 88.45 48.55 25.85
CA GLN A 51 87.94 47.31 26.43
C GLN A 51 86.44 47.39 26.77
N VAL A 52 85.98 48.51 27.32
CA VAL A 52 84.57 48.72 27.68
C VAL A 52 83.71 48.91 26.44
N GLU A 53 84.20 49.63 25.43
CA GLU A 53 83.50 49.81 24.14
C GLU A 53 83.23 48.47 23.44
N LEU A 54 84.20 47.55 23.44
CA LEU A 54 84.03 46.21 22.87
C LEU A 54 83.00 45.36 23.62
N ILE A 55 82.95 45.46 24.95
CA ILE A 55 81.96 44.73 25.77
C ILE A 55 80.56 45.26 25.49
N ILE A 56 80.37 46.59 25.48
CA ILE A 56 79.07 47.21 25.18
C ILE A 56 78.61 46.83 23.77
N LEU A 57 79.52 46.87 22.78
CA LEU A 57 79.22 46.46 21.41
C LEU A 57 78.78 44.99 21.33
N GLY A 58 79.47 44.10 22.05
CA GLY A 58 79.11 42.69 22.14
C GLY A 58 77.71 42.47 22.73
N VAL A 59 77.35 43.20 23.79
CA VAL A 59 76.03 43.13 24.43
C VAL A 59 74.94 43.67 23.50
N VAL A 60 75.16 44.82 22.86
CA VAL A 60 74.21 45.40 21.88
C VAL A 60 73.97 44.44 20.72
N LEU A 61 75.03 43.85 20.18
CA LEU A 61 74.96 42.91 19.06
C LEU A 61 74.20 41.64 19.46
N LEU A 62 74.43 41.13 20.68
CA LEU A 62 73.71 39.97 21.21
C LEU A 62 72.21 40.28 21.38
N VAL A 63 71.85 41.43 21.96
CA VAL A 63 70.45 41.85 22.10
C VAL A 63 69.79 42.01 20.73
N TRP A 64 70.48 42.60 19.76
CA TRP A 64 69.99 42.76 18.39
C TRP A 64 69.75 41.42 17.69
N LEU A 65 70.67 40.45 17.84
CA LEU A 65 70.50 39.09 17.29
C LEU A 65 69.32 38.35 17.94
N LEU A 66 69.11 38.51 19.25
CA LEU A 66 67.96 37.91 19.94
C LEU A 66 66.64 38.52 19.47
N ASP A 67 66.56 39.84 19.33
CA ASP A 67 65.35 40.53 18.86
C ASP A 67 65.01 40.13 17.40
N LEU A 68 66.03 39.99 16.54
CA LEU A 68 65.86 39.45 15.19
C LEU A 68 65.34 38.01 15.19
N ARG A 69 65.94 37.12 16.00
CA ARG A 69 65.51 35.72 16.07
C ARG A 69 64.06 35.61 16.57
N LEU A 70 63.68 36.39 17.58
CA LEU A 70 62.31 36.46 18.08
C LEU A 70 61.35 37.00 17.01
N PHE A 71 61.76 38.02 16.24
CA PHE A 71 60.96 38.55 15.15
C PHE A 71 60.73 37.54 14.03
N TYR A 72 61.77 36.82 13.60
CA TYR A 72 61.66 35.77 12.58
C TYR A 72 60.69 34.67 13.02
N ASN A 73 60.82 34.17 14.25
CA ASN A 73 59.92 33.17 14.80
C ASN A 73 58.46 33.66 14.87
N ARG A 74 58.24 34.92 15.28
CA ARG A 74 56.89 35.53 15.31
C ARG A 74 56.30 35.68 13.91
N ARG A 75 57.11 36.05 12.91
CA ARG A 75 56.69 36.20 11.53
C ARG A 75 56.24 34.87 10.94
N GLU A 76 56.99 33.80 11.13
CA GLU A 76 56.60 32.47 10.65
C GLU A 76 55.27 32.01 11.28
N ASN A 77 55.11 32.18 12.58
CA ASN A 77 53.87 31.83 13.28
C ASN A 77 52.67 32.65 12.78
N TYR A 78 52.86 33.94 12.49
CA TYR A 78 51.81 34.78 11.93
C TYR A 78 51.39 34.32 10.52
N ILE A 79 52.36 33.99 9.66
CA ILE A 79 52.08 33.48 8.31
C ILE A 79 51.28 32.18 8.40
N LYS A 80 51.69 31.24 9.26
CA LYS A 80 50.98 29.97 9.50
C LYS A 80 49.56 30.21 10.00
N ASN A 81 49.37 31.07 10.99
CA ASN A 81 48.04 31.39 11.52
C ASN A 81 47.15 32.09 10.50
N SER A 82 47.71 32.99 9.68
CA SER A 82 46.95 33.67 8.62
C SER A 82 46.51 32.70 7.52
N GLN A 83 47.37 31.75 7.15
CA GLN A 83 47.03 30.69 6.19
C GLN A 83 45.95 29.75 6.76
N ALA A 84 46.08 29.33 8.02
CA ALA A 84 45.07 28.52 8.70
C ALA A 84 43.71 29.23 8.77
N LEU A 85 43.70 30.54 9.09
CA LEU A 85 42.47 31.33 9.12
C LEU A 85 41.83 31.43 7.73
N LYS A 86 42.62 31.64 6.67
CA LYS A 86 42.12 31.66 5.29
C LYS A 86 41.52 30.31 4.89
N ALA A 87 42.14 29.20 5.30
CA ALA A 87 41.61 27.87 5.05
C ALA A 87 40.25 27.66 5.75
N GLN A 88 40.15 28.01 7.04
CA GLN A 88 38.88 27.93 7.79
C GLN A 88 37.77 28.79 7.16
N LEU A 89 38.10 29.99 6.68
CA LEU A 89 37.13 30.87 6.03
C LEU A 89 36.63 30.25 4.71
N ASN A 90 37.54 29.66 3.92
CA ASN A 90 37.18 28.97 2.69
C ASN A 90 36.29 27.76 2.98
N ASP A 91 36.62 26.95 3.99
CA ASP A 91 35.80 25.81 4.42
C ASP A 91 34.41 26.25 4.86
N LEU A 92 34.31 27.36 5.61
CA LEU A 92 33.01 27.93 6.02
C LEU A 92 32.19 28.41 4.82
N ILE A 93 32.82 29.07 3.84
CA ILE A 93 32.14 29.50 2.61
C ILE A 93 31.65 28.30 1.82
N GLU A 94 32.46 27.25 1.72
CA GLU A 94 32.09 26.03 1.00
C GLU A 94 30.94 25.31 1.70
N ASN A 95 31.01 25.15 3.02
CA ASN A 95 29.93 24.58 3.82
C ASN A 95 28.62 25.38 3.67
N LYS A 96 28.69 26.72 3.69
CA LYS A 96 27.53 27.57 3.44
C LYS A 96 26.92 27.33 2.05
N ARG A 97 27.76 27.24 1.01
CA ARG A 97 27.31 26.95 -0.37
C ARG A 97 26.68 25.56 -0.48
N GLN A 98 27.27 24.54 0.13
CA GLN A 98 26.71 23.19 0.16
C GLN A 98 25.35 23.16 0.86
N LEU A 99 25.20 23.87 1.97
CA LEU A 99 23.95 23.94 2.72
C LEU A 99 22.86 24.66 1.92
N GLN A 100 23.20 25.74 1.22
CA GLN A 100 22.27 26.42 0.29
C GLN A 100 21.85 25.51 -0.87
N ARG A 101 22.77 24.75 -1.48
CA ARG A 101 22.43 23.78 -2.53
C ARG A 101 21.47 22.72 -2.03
N LYS A 102 21.75 22.13 -0.86
CA LYS A 102 20.84 21.15 -0.23
C LYS A 102 19.45 21.74 0.00
N ALA A 103 19.36 22.95 0.55
CA ALA A 103 18.08 23.63 0.77
C ALA A 103 17.29 23.85 -0.54
N HIS A 104 17.96 24.30 -1.61
CA HIS A 104 17.31 24.42 -2.92
C HIS A 104 16.87 23.07 -3.49
N THR A 105 17.67 22.02 -3.35
CA THR A 105 17.28 20.67 -3.80
C THR A 105 16.06 20.16 -3.03
N TYR A 106 16.03 20.31 -1.70
CA TYR A 106 14.88 19.91 -0.89
C TYR A 106 13.63 20.74 -1.20
N SER A 107 13.76 22.04 -1.44
CA SER A 107 12.65 22.89 -1.87
C SER A 107 12.07 22.42 -3.21
N ASN A 108 12.93 22.14 -4.18
CA ASN A 108 12.51 21.65 -5.50
C ASN A 108 11.87 20.25 -5.41
N GLN A 109 12.42 19.35 -4.59
CA GLN A 109 11.79 18.05 -4.31
C GLN A 109 10.41 18.19 -3.68
N THR A 110 10.24 19.14 -2.75
CA THR A 110 8.96 19.40 -2.10
C THR A 110 7.94 19.97 -3.10
N GLU A 111 8.36 20.86 -3.99
CA GLU A 111 7.51 21.42 -5.04
C GLU A 111 7.06 20.35 -6.04
N LYS A 112 7.98 19.48 -6.47
CA LYS A 112 7.65 18.31 -7.31
C LYS A 112 6.69 17.36 -6.62
N LEU A 113 6.88 17.10 -5.32
CA LEU A 113 5.98 16.25 -4.55
C LEU A 113 4.58 16.88 -4.44
N LYS A 114 4.49 18.19 -4.20
CA LYS A 114 3.21 18.91 -4.18
C LYS A 114 2.49 18.83 -5.52
N ALA A 115 3.21 19.05 -6.62
CA ALA A 115 2.65 18.93 -7.97
C ALA A 115 2.16 17.49 -8.23
N PHE A 116 2.98 16.48 -7.90
CA PHE A 116 2.61 15.08 -8.05
C PHE A 116 1.37 14.69 -7.22
N ILE A 117 1.31 15.12 -5.95
CA ILE A 117 0.13 14.90 -5.10
C ILE A 117 -1.09 15.62 -5.67
N GLY A 118 -0.93 16.85 -6.16
CA GLY A 118 -2.00 17.61 -6.79
C GLY A 118 -2.57 16.92 -8.03
N ASP A 119 -1.69 16.48 -8.94
CA ASP A 119 -2.07 15.75 -10.15
C ASP A 119 -2.78 14.43 -9.81
N ARG A 120 -2.24 13.68 -8.83
CA ARG A 120 -2.88 12.43 -8.37
C ARG A 120 -4.22 12.67 -7.71
N LEU A 121 -4.36 13.70 -6.87
CA LEU A 121 -5.65 14.03 -6.25
C LEU A 121 -6.67 14.45 -7.30
N LEU A 122 -6.26 15.23 -8.32
CA LEU A 122 -7.14 15.63 -9.40
C LEU A 122 -7.58 14.42 -10.24
N GLU A 123 -6.66 13.51 -10.54
CA GLU A 123 -6.96 12.24 -11.18
C GLU A 123 -7.97 11.43 -10.36
N TYR A 124 -7.78 11.31 -9.04
CA TYR A 124 -8.73 10.61 -8.16
C TYR A 124 -10.10 11.29 -8.09
N ILE A 125 -10.15 12.63 -8.06
CA ILE A 125 -11.42 13.38 -8.10
C ILE A 125 -12.14 13.15 -9.42
N GLU A 126 -11.42 13.18 -10.55
CA GLU A 126 -12.01 12.91 -11.87
C GLU A 126 -12.51 11.47 -11.98
N TYR A 127 -11.77 10.50 -11.45
CA TYR A 127 -12.23 9.11 -11.37
C TYR A 127 -13.48 8.98 -10.51
N ASP A 128 -13.56 9.67 -9.36
CA ASP A 128 -14.72 9.63 -8.48
C ASP A 128 -15.95 10.27 -9.13
N GLU A 129 -15.79 11.40 -9.82
CA GLU A 129 -16.88 12.04 -10.58
C GLU A 129 -17.38 11.12 -11.71
N LYS A 130 -16.47 10.51 -12.47
CA LYS A 130 -16.83 9.51 -13.49
C LYS A 130 -17.53 8.31 -12.86
N PHE A 131 -17.04 7.83 -11.71
CA PHE A 131 -17.65 6.71 -10.99
C PHE A 131 -19.06 7.04 -10.52
N LEU A 132 -19.28 8.23 -9.95
CA LEU A 132 -20.63 8.71 -9.58
C LEU A 132 -21.55 8.80 -10.80
N HIS A 133 -21.04 9.34 -11.92
CA HIS A 133 -21.81 9.43 -13.15
C HIS A 133 -22.20 8.04 -13.69
N PHE A 134 -21.26 7.08 -13.70
CA PHE A 134 -21.54 5.69 -14.09
C PHE A 134 -22.50 5.02 -13.12
N LYS A 135 -22.40 5.27 -11.82
CA LYS A 135 -23.34 4.77 -10.82
C LYS A 135 -24.76 5.32 -11.06
N GLY A 136 -24.87 6.60 -11.41
CA GLY A 136 -26.14 7.22 -11.81
C GLY A 136 -26.75 6.56 -13.04
N ILE A 137 -25.96 6.38 -14.11
CA ILE A 137 -26.40 5.68 -15.32
C ILE A 137 -26.81 4.24 -15.01
N ALA A 138 -26.02 3.50 -14.24
CA ALA A 138 -26.33 2.11 -13.88
C ALA A 138 -27.64 2.01 -13.10
N ALA A 139 -27.90 2.95 -12.18
CA ALA A 139 -29.17 3.01 -11.45
C ALA A 139 -30.36 3.31 -12.38
N GLU A 140 -30.20 4.23 -13.33
CA GLU A 140 -31.24 4.54 -14.33
C GLU A 140 -31.51 3.36 -15.27
N VAL A 141 -30.44 2.71 -15.76
CA VAL A 141 -30.54 1.50 -16.58
C VAL A 141 -31.22 0.37 -15.80
N ARG A 142 -30.90 0.19 -14.50
CA ARG A 142 -31.59 -0.79 -13.64
C ARG A 142 -33.07 -0.47 -13.49
N HIS A 143 -33.42 0.79 -13.23
CA HIS A 143 -34.82 1.21 -13.12
C HIS A 143 -35.62 0.92 -14.40
N ASN A 144 -35.07 1.29 -15.56
CA ASN A 144 -35.68 0.99 -16.85
C ASN A 144 -35.73 -0.53 -17.12
N GLY A 145 -34.71 -1.27 -16.69
CA GLY A 145 -34.64 -2.73 -16.76
C GLY A 145 -35.77 -3.41 -15.98
N ILE A 146 -36.04 -2.97 -14.74
CA ILE A 146 -37.16 -3.46 -13.91
C ILE A 146 -38.49 -3.25 -14.64
N ILE A 147 -38.72 -2.03 -15.16
CA ILE A 147 -39.97 -1.70 -15.87
C ILE A 147 -40.16 -2.59 -17.12
N CYS A 148 -39.09 -2.83 -17.87
CA CYS A 148 -39.13 -3.72 -19.02
C CYS A 148 -39.43 -5.17 -18.62
N TYR A 149 -38.81 -5.65 -17.54
CA TYR A 149 -39.04 -6.97 -16.98
C TYR A 149 -40.51 -7.18 -16.60
N ASP A 150 -41.11 -6.23 -15.87
CA ASP A 150 -42.52 -6.29 -15.46
C ASP A 150 -43.48 -6.35 -16.66
N LYS A 151 -43.19 -5.58 -17.73
CA LYS A 151 -43.97 -5.61 -18.96
C LYS A 151 -43.88 -6.95 -19.68
N ILE A 152 -42.69 -7.53 -19.75
CA ILE A 152 -42.48 -8.85 -20.37
C ILE A 152 -43.21 -9.91 -19.55
N LEU A 153 -43.04 -9.91 -18.23
CA LEU A 153 -43.69 -10.85 -17.32
C LEU A 153 -45.22 -10.77 -17.42
N GLY A 154 -45.78 -9.56 -17.43
CA GLY A 154 -47.21 -9.34 -17.63
C GLY A 154 -47.72 -9.86 -18.98
N ALA A 155 -46.97 -9.62 -20.08
CA ALA A 155 -47.32 -10.13 -21.39
C ALA A 155 -47.24 -11.66 -21.46
N LEU A 156 -46.25 -12.27 -20.79
CA LEU A 156 -46.02 -13.71 -20.79
C LEU A 156 -47.06 -14.45 -19.95
N HIS A 157 -47.47 -13.88 -18.81
CA HIS A 157 -48.61 -14.39 -18.03
C HIS A 157 -49.93 -14.28 -18.82
N ALA A 158 -50.16 -13.17 -19.52
CA ALA A 158 -51.35 -13.01 -20.37
C ALA A 158 -51.38 -14.04 -21.51
N ALA A 159 -50.23 -14.33 -22.12
CA ALA A 159 -50.10 -15.36 -23.16
C ALA A 159 -50.29 -16.77 -22.59
N ALA A 160 -49.68 -17.09 -21.44
CA ALA A 160 -49.84 -18.38 -20.76
C ALA A 160 -51.29 -18.64 -20.32
N ALA A 161 -52.03 -17.60 -19.94
CA ALA A 161 -53.44 -17.71 -19.60
C ALA A 161 -54.34 -17.93 -20.83
N ALA A 162 -53.91 -17.44 -22.01
CA ALA A 162 -54.65 -17.60 -23.26
C ALA A 162 -54.41 -18.96 -23.94
N ASP A 163 -53.21 -19.53 -23.79
CA ASP A 163 -52.82 -20.82 -24.38
C ASP A 163 -52.14 -21.70 -23.31
N THR A 164 -52.96 -22.51 -22.64
CA THR A 164 -52.55 -23.34 -21.49
C THR A 164 -51.87 -24.64 -21.89
N GLU A 165 -51.95 -25.04 -23.17
CA GLU A 165 -51.37 -26.30 -23.64
C GLU A 165 -49.92 -26.16 -24.10
N ASN A 166 -49.42 -24.95 -24.25
CA ASN A 166 -48.09 -24.71 -24.79
C ASN A 166 -47.01 -24.71 -23.68
N PRO A 167 -46.11 -25.73 -23.63
CA PRO A 167 -45.13 -25.88 -22.57
C PRO A 167 -44.03 -24.80 -22.59
N ASN A 168 -43.91 -24.03 -23.67
CA ASN A 168 -42.89 -23.01 -23.82
C ASN A 168 -43.11 -21.80 -22.90
N TYR A 169 -44.36 -21.47 -22.54
CA TYR A 169 -44.67 -20.33 -21.68
C TYR A 169 -44.22 -20.52 -20.22
N PRO A 170 -44.53 -21.65 -19.53
CA PRO A 170 -44.02 -21.87 -18.18
C PRO A 170 -42.49 -22.01 -18.15
N GLU A 171 -41.88 -22.61 -19.19
CA GLU A 171 -40.42 -22.67 -19.33
C GLU A 171 -39.80 -21.27 -19.48
N ALA A 172 -40.41 -20.41 -20.31
CA ALA A 172 -39.96 -19.04 -20.49
C ALA A 172 -40.13 -18.18 -19.23
N LEU A 173 -41.23 -18.32 -18.47
CA LEU A 173 -41.42 -17.65 -17.17
C LEU A 173 -40.31 -18.05 -16.18
N THR A 174 -40.05 -19.35 -16.09
CA THR A 174 -39.04 -19.90 -15.18
C THR A 174 -37.63 -19.44 -15.56
N SER A 175 -37.34 -19.36 -16.86
CA SER A 175 -36.07 -18.86 -17.40
C SER A 175 -35.90 -17.35 -17.19
N LEU A 176 -36.98 -16.57 -17.35
CA LEU A 176 -36.99 -15.12 -17.14
C LEU A 176 -36.76 -14.79 -15.65
N SER A 177 -37.41 -15.51 -14.74
CA SER A 177 -37.19 -15.39 -13.30
C SER A 177 -35.76 -15.76 -12.92
N TYR A 178 -35.19 -16.83 -13.50
CA TYR A 178 -33.80 -17.19 -13.28
C TYR A 178 -32.82 -16.10 -13.75
N LEU A 179 -33.05 -15.52 -14.93
CA LEU A 179 -32.23 -14.43 -15.46
C LEU A 179 -32.28 -13.20 -14.57
N TRP A 180 -33.46 -12.87 -14.05
CA TRP A 180 -33.64 -11.75 -13.14
C TRP A 180 -32.86 -11.95 -11.84
N ASP A 181 -32.98 -13.14 -11.24
CA ASP A 181 -32.26 -13.47 -10.02
C ASP A 181 -30.74 -13.45 -10.24
N LEU A 182 -30.26 -13.92 -11.39
CA LEU A 182 -28.86 -13.83 -11.77
C LEU A 182 -28.41 -12.36 -11.90
N LEU A 183 -29.21 -11.52 -12.54
CA LEU A 183 -28.93 -10.09 -12.69
C LEU A 183 -28.91 -9.38 -11.34
N ASP A 184 -29.84 -9.71 -10.44
CA ASP A 184 -29.90 -9.13 -9.11
C ASP A 184 -28.69 -9.56 -8.27
N LEU A 185 -28.29 -10.83 -8.34
CA LEU A 185 -27.11 -11.39 -7.66
C LEU A 185 -25.77 -10.99 -8.31
N SER A 186 -25.76 -10.47 -9.53
CA SER A 186 -24.53 -10.25 -10.31
C SER A 186 -23.59 -9.17 -9.76
N THR A 187 -24.01 -8.37 -8.78
CA THR A 187 -23.14 -7.38 -8.14
C THR A 187 -23.09 -7.58 -6.62
N ALA A 188 -21.87 -7.53 -6.06
CA ALA A 188 -21.63 -7.74 -4.63
C ALA A 188 -22.40 -6.75 -3.73
N ASP A 189 -22.61 -5.52 -4.21
CA ASP A 189 -23.41 -4.51 -3.51
C ASP A 189 -24.89 -4.89 -3.45
N ASN A 190 -25.45 -5.46 -4.52
CA ASN A 190 -26.82 -5.96 -4.50
C ASN A 190 -26.98 -7.16 -3.57
N ILE A 191 -26.02 -8.08 -3.54
CA ILE A 191 -26.01 -9.21 -2.60
C ILE A 191 -26.00 -8.69 -1.16
N ALA A 192 -25.14 -7.72 -0.84
CA ALA A 192 -25.07 -7.16 0.51
C ALA A 192 -26.38 -6.47 0.92
N LEU A 193 -26.99 -5.71 0.01
CA LEU A 193 -28.26 -5.01 0.26
C LEU A 193 -29.43 -6.00 0.39
N HIS A 194 -29.48 -7.03 -0.45
CA HIS A 194 -30.49 -8.09 -0.40
C HIS A 194 -30.39 -8.90 0.91
N ILE A 195 -29.19 -9.33 1.31
CA ILE A 195 -28.96 -10.01 2.58
C ILE A 195 -29.36 -9.11 3.76
N ASN A 196 -28.98 -7.83 3.71
CA ASN A 196 -29.31 -6.89 4.79
C ASN A 196 -30.83 -6.68 4.93
N ASN A 197 -31.55 -6.54 3.82
CA ASN A 197 -33.01 -6.44 3.85
C ASN A 197 -33.65 -7.71 4.42
N HIS A 198 -33.18 -8.89 4.03
CA HIS A 198 -33.69 -10.16 4.58
C HIS A 198 -33.41 -10.32 6.07
N ILE A 199 -32.25 -9.85 6.56
CA ILE A 199 -31.95 -9.84 7.99
C ILE A 199 -32.94 -8.92 8.72
N CYS A 200 -33.16 -7.71 8.22
CA CYS A 200 -34.13 -6.77 8.80
C CYS A 200 -35.54 -7.39 8.87
N GLU A 201 -36.02 -8.00 7.78
CA GLU A 201 -37.32 -8.70 7.76
C GLU A 201 -37.37 -9.82 8.82
N CYS A 202 -36.33 -10.66 8.90
CA CYS A 202 -36.25 -11.73 9.89
C CYS A 202 -36.26 -11.19 11.33
N GLU A 203 -35.58 -10.08 11.59
CA GLU A 203 -35.57 -9.41 12.89
C GLU A 203 -36.96 -8.87 13.23
N GLU A 204 -37.63 -8.18 12.30
CA GLU A 204 -38.99 -7.68 12.48
C GLU A 204 -39.96 -8.82 12.84
N TYR A 205 -39.90 -9.93 12.12
CA TYR A 205 -40.73 -11.10 12.41
C TYR A 205 -40.40 -11.74 13.76
N TYR A 206 -39.12 -11.82 14.12
CA TYR A 206 -38.73 -12.32 15.44
C TYR A 206 -39.32 -11.46 16.56
N TYR A 207 -39.27 -10.13 16.42
CA TYR A 207 -39.87 -9.21 17.39
C TYR A 207 -41.40 -9.32 17.42
N GLN A 208 -42.06 -9.47 16.28
CA GLN A 208 -43.51 -9.70 16.22
C GLN A 208 -43.92 -10.98 16.95
N ILE A 209 -43.21 -12.09 16.73
CA ILE A 209 -43.45 -13.36 17.44
C ILE A 209 -43.20 -13.20 18.95
N GLN A 210 -42.17 -12.46 19.35
CA GLN A 210 -41.86 -12.24 20.77
C GLN A 210 -42.90 -11.36 21.46
N LEU A 211 -43.45 -10.36 20.77
CA LEU A 211 -44.57 -9.54 21.24
C LEU A 211 -45.88 -10.34 21.32
N GLN A 212 -46.16 -11.21 20.34
CA GLN A 212 -47.34 -12.09 20.34
C GLN A 212 -47.29 -13.11 21.49
N LYS A 213 -46.10 -13.66 21.82
CA LYS A 213 -45.92 -14.54 22.99
C LYS A 213 -46.27 -13.89 24.33
N GLN A 214 -46.25 -12.56 24.42
CA GLN A 214 -46.63 -11.82 25.64
C GLN A 214 -48.15 -11.61 25.76
N HIS A 215 -48.93 -11.83 24.68
CA HIS A 215 -50.38 -11.68 24.64
C HIS A 215 -51.07 -12.99 24.20
N PRO A 216 -51.37 -13.91 25.14
CA PRO A 216 -51.83 -15.28 24.84
C PRO A 216 -53.23 -15.41 24.22
N ASN A 217 -53.94 -14.30 23.96
CA ASN A 217 -55.28 -14.31 23.37
C ASN A 217 -55.31 -13.96 21.88
N THR A 218 -54.17 -13.68 21.26
CA THR A 218 -54.07 -13.39 19.83
C THR A 218 -53.76 -14.68 19.08
N GLN A 219 -54.52 -14.98 18.02
CA GLN A 219 -54.22 -16.12 17.14
C GLN A 219 -52.76 -16.00 16.68
N ALA A 220 -51.97 -17.06 16.89
CA ALA A 220 -50.59 -17.10 16.45
C ALA A 220 -50.58 -16.88 14.93
N GLU A 221 -49.96 -15.80 14.46
CA GLU A 221 -49.72 -15.65 13.03
C GLU A 221 -48.81 -16.79 12.57
N PRO A 222 -49.09 -17.39 11.40
CA PRO A 222 -48.27 -18.47 10.89
C PRO A 222 -46.82 -18.01 10.76
N ILE A 223 -45.87 -18.88 11.12
CA ILE A 223 -44.45 -18.64 10.88
C ILE A 223 -44.29 -18.31 9.39
N PRO A 224 -43.79 -17.10 9.02
CA PRO A 224 -43.86 -16.61 7.64
C PRO A 224 -42.97 -17.40 6.69
N TYR A 225 -41.95 -18.06 7.23
CA TYR A 225 -40.95 -18.80 6.50
C TYR A 225 -41.17 -20.30 6.67
N THR A 226 -41.96 -20.89 5.77
CA THR A 226 -42.03 -22.34 5.61
C THR A 226 -40.95 -22.81 4.63
N PRO A 227 -40.39 -24.02 4.81
CA PRO A 227 -39.54 -24.63 3.79
C PRO A 227 -40.22 -24.51 2.43
N THR A 228 -39.57 -23.78 1.52
CA THR A 228 -40.21 -23.29 0.30
C THR A 228 -39.93 -24.22 -0.87
N PHE A 229 -38.77 -24.88 -0.86
CA PHE A 229 -38.36 -25.75 -1.94
C PHE A 229 -37.52 -26.95 -1.47
N LEU A 230 -37.55 -28.01 -2.28
CA LEU A 230 -36.76 -29.21 -2.09
C LEU A 230 -35.36 -29.00 -2.68
N ALA A 231 -34.32 -29.13 -1.87
CA ALA A 231 -32.93 -28.88 -2.27
C ALA A 231 -32.45 -29.77 -3.42
N HIS A 232 -33.03 -30.97 -3.56
CA HIS A 232 -32.70 -31.87 -4.66
C HIS A 232 -33.18 -31.32 -6.02
N ASN A 233 -34.30 -30.58 -6.07
CA ASN A 233 -34.79 -29.96 -7.31
C ASN A 233 -33.80 -28.90 -7.80
N ALA A 234 -33.31 -28.06 -6.88
CA ALA A 234 -32.28 -27.05 -7.19
C ALA A 234 -31.02 -27.70 -7.78
N LEU A 235 -30.57 -28.80 -7.18
CA LEU A 235 -29.37 -29.50 -7.60
C LEU A 235 -29.56 -30.18 -8.97
N LEU A 236 -30.71 -30.80 -9.22
CA LEU A 236 -31.04 -31.36 -10.54
C LEU A 236 -31.11 -30.25 -11.59
N ARG A 237 -31.80 -29.15 -11.29
CA ARG A 237 -31.94 -28.01 -12.20
C ARG A 237 -30.59 -27.38 -12.57
N ALA A 238 -29.62 -27.36 -11.66
CA ALA A 238 -28.26 -26.89 -11.92
C ALA A 238 -27.43 -27.85 -12.80
N ILE A 239 -27.60 -29.16 -12.63
CA ILE A 239 -26.75 -30.17 -13.29
C ILE A 239 -27.31 -30.59 -14.65
N LEU A 240 -28.62 -30.66 -14.81
CA LEU A 240 -29.28 -31.14 -16.03
C LEU A 240 -28.78 -30.45 -17.31
N PRO A 241 -28.61 -29.11 -17.37
CA PRO A 241 -28.07 -28.43 -18.56
C PRO A 241 -26.61 -28.78 -18.88
N LEU A 242 -25.85 -29.26 -17.90
CA LEU A 242 -24.44 -29.62 -18.02
C LEU A 242 -24.24 -31.09 -18.44
N MET A 243 -25.30 -31.90 -18.43
CA MET A 243 -25.27 -33.30 -18.85
C MET A 243 -25.43 -33.42 -20.38
N LYS A 244 -24.66 -34.32 -21.00
CA LYS A 244 -24.64 -34.49 -22.46
C LYS A 244 -25.83 -35.29 -23.00
N MET A 245 -26.39 -36.20 -22.21
CA MET A 245 -27.64 -36.90 -22.50
C MET A 245 -28.82 -36.34 -21.70
N ARG A 246 -29.96 -36.17 -22.37
CA ARG A 246 -31.23 -35.73 -21.78
C ARG A 246 -31.87 -36.85 -20.92
N GLU A 247 -32.08 -36.48 -19.66
CA GLU A 247 -33.09 -36.89 -18.67
C GLU A 247 -33.17 -38.35 -18.16
N GLU A 248 -33.72 -39.34 -18.85
CA GLU A 248 -34.51 -40.35 -18.10
C GLU A 248 -33.86 -41.72 -17.85
N ALA A 249 -32.77 -42.09 -18.53
CA ALA A 249 -32.40 -43.51 -18.63
C ALA A 249 -31.59 -44.09 -17.45
N VAL A 250 -31.01 -43.27 -16.55
CA VAL A 250 -30.00 -43.77 -15.58
C VAL A 250 -30.01 -43.10 -14.20
N ILE A 251 -31.12 -42.50 -13.78
CA ILE A 251 -31.28 -42.16 -12.35
C ILE A 251 -31.95 -43.38 -11.72
N SER A 252 -31.18 -44.20 -11.00
CA SER A 252 -31.77 -45.28 -10.21
C SER A 252 -32.45 -44.62 -9.01
N GLU A 253 -33.75 -44.49 -9.11
CA GLU A 253 -34.57 -43.85 -8.10
C GLU A 253 -34.84 -44.83 -6.95
N ASN A 254 -34.27 -44.55 -5.78
CA ASN A 254 -34.70 -45.17 -4.53
C ASN A 254 -35.65 -44.23 -3.79
N ALA A 255 -36.43 -44.77 -2.86
CA ALA A 255 -37.43 -44.01 -2.11
C ALA A 255 -36.82 -42.83 -1.33
N GLU A 256 -35.59 -42.98 -0.83
CA GLU A 256 -34.92 -42.00 0.04
C GLU A 256 -33.80 -41.20 -0.66
N PHE A 257 -33.23 -41.74 -1.75
CA PHE A 257 -32.10 -41.13 -2.44
C PHE A 257 -32.15 -41.30 -3.96
N LEU A 258 -31.62 -40.31 -4.67
CA LEU A 258 -31.33 -40.41 -6.10
C LEU A 258 -29.84 -40.77 -6.26
N PHE A 259 -29.58 -41.86 -6.97
CA PHE A 259 -28.25 -42.31 -7.29
C PHE A 259 -28.06 -42.32 -8.81
N HIS A 260 -27.01 -41.66 -9.29
CA HIS A 260 -26.63 -41.72 -10.70
C HIS A 260 -25.28 -42.42 -10.83
N THR A 261 -25.32 -43.67 -11.29
CA THR A 261 -24.13 -44.41 -11.68
C THR A 261 -24.44 -45.19 -12.94
N GLN A 262 -24.05 -44.63 -14.10
CA GLN A 262 -23.71 -45.28 -15.38
C GLN A 262 -24.46 -44.74 -16.62
N ALA A 263 -23.90 -43.74 -17.30
CA ALA A 263 -23.73 -43.81 -18.77
C ALA A 263 -22.90 -42.61 -19.27
N ASP A 264 -23.15 -41.41 -18.74
CA ASP A 264 -22.40 -40.22 -19.14
C ASP A 264 -21.23 -39.94 -18.19
N SER A 265 -20.07 -40.33 -18.70
CA SER A 265 -18.72 -40.43 -18.12
C SER A 265 -18.13 -39.28 -17.26
N GLN A 266 -18.91 -38.36 -16.70
CA GLN A 266 -18.37 -37.15 -16.05
C GLN A 266 -18.83 -36.92 -14.60
N PHE A 267 -19.96 -37.48 -14.16
CA PHE A 267 -20.53 -37.22 -12.83
C PHE A 267 -20.78 -38.48 -12.00
N GLN A 268 -20.73 -38.33 -10.68
CA GLN A 268 -21.20 -39.28 -9.69
C GLN A 268 -22.10 -38.54 -8.69
N LEU A 269 -23.38 -38.89 -8.61
CA LEU A 269 -24.38 -38.16 -7.79
C LEU A 269 -24.88 -39.02 -6.63
N TYR A 270 -24.90 -38.43 -5.43
CA TYR A 270 -25.53 -38.96 -4.23
C TYR A 270 -26.45 -37.89 -3.62
N ILE A 271 -27.76 -38.01 -3.81
CA ILE A 271 -28.70 -36.93 -3.45
C ILE A 271 -29.77 -37.46 -2.51
N SER A 272 -29.85 -36.91 -1.29
CA SER A 272 -30.96 -37.16 -0.37
C SER A 272 -32.21 -36.37 -0.77
N LYS A 273 -33.39 -37.01 -0.74
CA LYS A 273 -34.68 -36.38 -1.10
C LYS A 273 -35.28 -35.55 0.04
N GLU A 274 -34.96 -35.85 1.30
CA GLU A 274 -35.59 -35.30 2.51
C GLU A 274 -35.07 -33.92 2.96
N CYS A 275 -34.51 -33.18 2.01
CA CYS A 275 -33.85 -31.91 2.25
C CYS A 275 -34.73 -30.76 1.76
N GLU A 276 -35.44 -30.13 2.68
CA GLU A 276 -36.18 -28.90 2.42
C GLU A 276 -35.37 -27.70 2.90
N LEU A 277 -35.34 -26.65 2.07
CA LEU A 277 -34.64 -25.41 2.37
C LEU A 277 -35.60 -24.22 2.36
N LEU A 278 -35.20 -23.21 3.12
CA LEU A 278 -35.80 -21.88 3.09
C LEU A 278 -35.06 -21.00 2.08
N GLY A 279 -35.79 -20.19 1.31
CA GLY A 279 -35.22 -19.17 0.43
C GLY A 279 -35.52 -19.40 -1.04
N ASN A 280 -34.67 -18.84 -1.92
CA ASN A 280 -34.84 -18.94 -3.36
C ASN A 280 -34.02 -20.11 -3.94
N GLU A 281 -34.72 -21.03 -4.61
CA GLU A 281 -34.12 -22.17 -5.32
C GLU A 281 -33.03 -21.71 -6.31
N ASN A 282 -33.25 -20.60 -7.02
CA ASN A 282 -32.35 -20.09 -8.04
C ASN A 282 -30.97 -19.69 -7.47
N HIS A 283 -30.91 -19.24 -6.21
CA HIS A 283 -29.63 -18.92 -5.55
C HIS A 283 -28.79 -20.18 -5.35
N ILE A 284 -29.42 -21.28 -4.93
CA ILE A 284 -28.74 -22.57 -4.77
C ILE A 284 -28.32 -23.13 -6.14
N VAL A 285 -29.18 -22.99 -7.16
CA VAL A 285 -28.83 -23.36 -8.54
C VAL A 285 -27.57 -22.64 -9.00
N LEU A 286 -27.48 -21.32 -8.80
CA LEU A 286 -26.32 -20.51 -9.19
C LEU A 286 -25.03 -20.93 -8.47
N VAL A 287 -25.11 -21.20 -7.16
CA VAL A 287 -23.95 -21.66 -6.37
C VAL A 287 -23.47 -23.01 -6.89
N ILE A 288 -24.39 -23.97 -7.08
CA ILE A 288 -24.06 -25.31 -7.57
C ILE A 288 -23.51 -25.24 -8.99
N GLU A 289 -24.13 -24.47 -9.89
CA GLU A 289 -23.68 -24.33 -11.28
C GLU A 289 -22.25 -23.78 -11.34
N ASN A 290 -21.92 -22.77 -10.55
CA ASN A 290 -20.56 -22.22 -10.48
C ASN A 290 -19.56 -23.24 -9.91
N LEU A 291 -19.90 -23.92 -8.80
CA LEU A 291 -19.04 -24.95 -8.21
C LEU A 291 -18.79 -26.11 -9.18
N VAL A 292 -19.83 -26.56 -9.88
CA VAL A 292 -19.75 -27.65 -10.86
C VAL A 292 -18.96 -27.22 -12.09
N LYS A 293 -19.18 -26.02 -12.64
CA LYS A 293 -18.37 -25.51 -13.77
C LYS A 293 -16.90 -25.40 -13.40
N ASN A 294 -16.57 -24.92 -12.21
CA ASN A 294 -15.19 -24.86 -11.71
C ASN A 294 -14.60 -26.27 -11.57
N ALA A 295 -15.34 -27.20 -10.98
CA ALA A 295 -14.94 -28.60 -10.85
C ALA A 295 -14.68 -29.25 -12.22
N LEU A 296 -15.55 -29.01 -13.21
CA LEU A 296 -15.40 -29.50 -14.58
C LEU A 296 -14.20 -28.87 -15.30
N TYR A 297 -13.97 -27.56 -15.12
CA TYR A 297 -12.82 -26.86 -15.71
C TYR A 297 -11.51 -27.51 -15.28
N TYR A 298 -11.29 -27.66 -13.97
CA TYR A 298 -10.06 -28.26 -13.44
C TYR A 298 -9.93 -29.76 -13.75
N THR A 299 -11.05 -30.48 -13.88
CA THR A 299 -11.03 -31.89 -14.29
C THR A 299 -10.61 -32.05 -15.76
N ASN A 300 -10.95 -31.07 -16.62
CA ASN A 300 -10.59 -31.07 -18.04
C ASN A 300 -9.19 -30.49 -18.30
N GLU A 301 -8.75 -29.48 -17.54
CA GLU A 301 -7.45 -28.82 -17.69
C GLU A 301 -6.26 -29.73 -17.29
N GLY A 302 -6.44 -30.56 -16.25
CA GLY A 302 -5.47 -31.59 -15.88
C GLY A 302 -5.23 -32.66 -16.95
N ASN A 303 -6.11 -32.75 -17.96
CA ASN A 303 -5.97 -33.65 -19.10
C ASN A 303 -5.13 -33.07 -20.25
N THR A 304 -4.95 -31.74 -20.31
CA THR A 304 -4.25 -31.06 -21.42
C THR A 304 -2.73 -30.92 -21.22
N ASP A 305 -2.23 -30.90 -19.98
CA ASP A 305 -0.80 -30.71 -19.69
C ASP A 305 0.02 -32.00 -19.53
N SER A 306 -0.60 -33.17 -19.73
CA SER A 306 0.05 -34.47 -19.57
C SER A 306 0.89 -34.87 -20.80
N THR A 307 2.06 -34.25 -20.97
CA THR A 307 3.16 -34.70 -21.86
C THR A 307 3.91 -35.93 -21.30
N ALA A 308 3.21 -36.86 -20.63
CA ALA A 308 3.80 -38.10 -20.12
C ALA A 308 2.77 -39.24 -20.04
N GLY A 309 2.61 -39.95 -21.16
CA GLY A 309 2.64 -41.42 -21.20
C GLY A 309 1.62 -42.28 -20.45
N LEU A 310 0.66 -41.73 -19.70
CA LEU A 310 -0.37 -42.54 -19.03
C LEU A 310 -1.75 -41.91 -19.27
N GLN A 311 -2.46 -42.44 -20.28
CA GLN A 311 -3.92 -42.36 -20.35
C GLN A 311 -4.51 -43.06 -19.12
N LYS A 312 -4.49 -42.40 -17.95
CA LYS A 312 -5.26 -42.83 -16.78
C LYS A 312 -6.72 -42.53 -17.10
N SER A 313 -7.36 -43.55 -17.66
CA SER A 313 -8.78 -43.80 -17.83
C SER A 313 -9.73 -42.65 -17.43
N LYS A 314 -10.47 -42.15 -18.43
CA LYS A 314 -11.69 -41.31 -18.29
C LYS A 314 -12.69 -41.84 -17.24
N ALA A 315 -12.57 -43.09 -16.77
CA ALA A 315 -13.44 -43.67 -15.76
C ALA A 315 -13.27 -43.07 -14.35
N TYR A 316 -12.10 -42.53 -13.99
CA TYR A 316 -11.79 -42.06 -12.62
C TYR A 316 -11.74 -40.53 -12.47
N ASN A 317 -11.82 -39.78 -13.57
CA ASN A 317 -11.87 -38.30 -13.55
C ASN A 317 -13.32 -37.82 -13.59
N LYS A 318 -14.06 -38.11 -12.52
CA LYS A 318 -15.47 -37.74 -12.38
C LYS A 318 -15.63 -36.69 -11.28
N VAL A 319 -16.54 -35.75 -11.51
CA VAL A 319 -16.98 -34.82 -10.47
C VAL A 319 -18.01 -35.55 -9.60
N SER A 320 -17.73 -35.67 -8.31
CA SER A 320 -18.65 -36.27 -7.34
C SER A 320 -19.45 -35.17 -6.65
N LEU A 321 -20.76 -35.34 -6.59
CA LEU A 321 -21.69 -34.41 -5.98
C LEU A 321 -22.49 -35.15 -4.91
N SER A 322 -22.44 -34.69 -3.67
CA SER A 322 -23.25 -35.24 -2.59
C SER A 322 -24.10 -34.17 -1.91
N LEU A 323 -25.39 -34.46 -1.76
CA LEU A 323 -26.35 -33.69 -0.98
C LEU A 323 -26.78 -34.54 0.21
N THR A 324 -26.32 -34.16 1.40
CA THR A 324 -26.62 -34.85 2.66
C THR A 324 -27.13 -33.86 3.69
N ARG A 325 -28.08 -34.30 4.50
CA ARG A 325 -28.54 -33.57 5.68
C ARG A 325 -27.69 -33.96 6.88
N ASP A 326 -27.03 -33.00 7.51
CA ASP A 326 -26.32 -33.19 8.78
C ASP A 326 -27.00 -32.38 9.87
N ALA A 327 -27.81 -33.05 10.71
CA ALA A 327 -28.59 -32.51 11.82
C ALA A 327 -29.39 -31.22 11.53
N GLN A 328 -28.73 -30.06 11.58
CA GLN A 328 -29.30 -28.72 11.37
C GLN A 328 -28.79 -27.99 10.11
N SER A 329 -27.90 -28.62 9.34
CA SER A 329 -27.30 -28.05 8.15
C SER A 329 -27.48 -28.94 6.93
N LEU A 330 -27.62 -28.30 5.78
CA LEU A 330 -27.53 -28.97 4.48
C LEU A 330 -26.07 -28.95 4.05
N GLN A 331 -25.50 -30.12 3.79
CA GLN A 331 -24.16 -30.24 3.26
C GLN A 331 -24.22 -30.55 1.77
N ILE A 332 -23.71 -29.62 0.95
CA ILE A 332 -23.48 -29.80 -0.48
C ILE A 332 -21.97 -29.95 -0.67
N VAL A 333 -21.53 -31.11 -1.14
CA VAL A 333 -20.11 -31.36 -1.44
C VAL A 333 -19.95 -31.54 -2.93
N VAL A 334 -19.10 -30.71 -3.53
CA VAL A 334 -18.63 -30.85 -4.91
C VAL A 334 -17.15 -31.24 -4.85
N TYR A 335 -16.83 -32.45 -5.31
CA TYR A 335 -15.48 -32.99 -5.31
C TYR A 335 -14.99 -33.20 -6.75
N ASN A 336 -13.77 -32.73 -7.03
CA ASN A 336 -13.05 -32.99 -8.26
C ASN A 336 -11.63 -33.47 -7.97
N HIS A 337 -11.05 -34.23 -8.90
CA HIS A 337 -9.68 -34.73 -8.80
C HIS A 337 -8.63 -33.78 -9.43
N GLY A 338 -9.02 -32.55 -9.76
CA GLY A 338 -8.15 -31.55 -10.38
C GLY A 338 -7.02 -31.07 -9.45
N PRO A 339 -6.11 -30.21 -9.95
CA PRO A 339 -5.00 -29.69 -9.15
C PRO A 339 -5.51 -29.00 -7.87
N HIS A 340 -4.92 -29.34 -6.73
CA HIS A 340 -5.22 -28.68 -5.46
C HIS A 340 -4.69 -27.24 -5.48
N VAL A 341 -5.55 -26.28 -5.14
CA VAL A 341 -5.14 -24.89 -4.87
C VAL A 341 -4.43 -24.90 -3.51
N ALA A 342 -3.13 -24.61 -3.51
CA ALA A 342 -2.28 -24.56 -2.32
C ALA A 342 -2.33 -23.20 -1.63
#